data_AF-A0A9P8VR99-F1
#
_entry.id   AF-A0A9P8VR99-F1
#
_cell.length_a   1.000
_cell.length_b   1.000
_cell.length_c   1.000
_cell.angle_alpha   90.00
_cell.angle_beta   90.00
_cell.angle_gamma   90.00
#
_symmetry.space_group_name_H-M   'P 1'
#
loop_
_entity.id
_entity.type
_entity.pdbx_description
1 polymer ?
#
loop_
_entity_poly.entity_id
_entity_poly.type
_entity_poly.pdbx_seq_one_letter_code
_entity_poly.pdbx_strand_id
1 'polypeptide(L)'
;MAHPTIGFRVECHNPGLDCYNARLFDGSILPRSAPIDQTWSEAVNTHLSWTHQPTPFVSFFVSWQRAMGWRRWLIRSKNATNIVVIAVWLRDKPGVYDAFELAIDLGYSSQSGSRRRPANHEGEVLVYGGIAADEYRILACFRGDSASTRTISLRPLLSIGDSDGTDTEVPADCFLEGDDQLELELRSLCGVRNDLKFCTLVLSLCNYNYTLQTAGKIVRVRSRLPFGIHFFRFRII
;
A
#
# COMPACT_ATOMS: atom_id res chain seq x y z
N MET A 1 0.45 12.22 13.40
CA MET A 1 0.88 10.80 13.27
C MET A 1 2.05 10.72 12.31
N ALA A 2 2.90 9.69 12.41
CA ALA A 2 3.95 9.45 11.41
C ALA A 2 3.30 8.99 10.10
N HIS A 3 3.63 9.62 8.97
CA HIS A 3 3.12 9.22 7.66
C HIS A 3 3.55 7.77 7.34
N PRO A 4 2.66 6.96 6.72
CA PRO A 4 3.02 5.61 6.35
C PRO A 4 4.18 5.61 5.35
N THR A 5 5.07 4.63 5.49
CA THR A 5 6.21 4.46 4.58
C THR A 5 5.82 3.69 3.33
N ILE A 6 4.97 2.66 3.49
CA ILE A 6 4.47 1.81 2.41
C ILE A 6 2.95 1.90 2.37
N GLY A 7 2.38 1.96 1.17
CA GLY A 7 0.96 1.79 0.90
C GLY A 7 0.70 0.60 0.00
N PHE A 8 -0.47 -0.01 0.14
CA PHE A 8 -0.93 -1.13 -0.66
C PHE A 8 -2.24 -0.78 -1.35
N ARG A 9 -2.33 -1.00 -2.65
CA ARG A 9 -3.54 -0.77 -3.42
C ARG A 9 -3.97 -2.05 -4.09
N VAL A 10 -5.25 -2.37 -4.00
CA VAL A 10 -5.83 -3.50 -4.72
C VAL A 10 -6.65 -2.94 -5.88
N GLU A 11 -6.28 -3.32 -7.09
CA GLU A 11 -6.99 -2.96 -8.31
C GLU A 11 -7.64 -4.18 -8.94
N CYS A 12 -8.88 -4.00 -9.41
CA CYS A 12 -9.63 -4.90 -10.26
C CYS A 12 -9.62 -4.33 -11.67
N HIS A 13 -9.01 -5.08 -12.59
CA HIS A 13 -8.90 -4.75 -14.01
C HIS A 13 -9.89 -5.54 -14.85
N ASN A 14 -10.93 -6.12 -14.24
CA ASN A 14 -12.04 -6.77 -14.96
C ASN A 14 -13.08 -5.71 -15.41
N PRO A 15 -13.16 -5.37 -16.70
CA PRO A 15 -14.10 -4.37 -17.19
C PRO A 15 -15.56 -4.81 -16.97
N GLY A 16 -16.44 -3.88 -16.63
CA GLY A 16 -17.87 -4.14 -16.47
C GLY A 16 -18.32 -4.54 -15.06
N LEU A 17 -17.41 -4.72 -14.11
CA LEU A 17 -17.75 -4.83 -12.69
C LEU A 17 -17.81 -3.46 -12.00
N ASP A 18 -18.68 -3.33 -11.00
CA ASP A 18 -18.79 -2.14 -10.14
C ASP A 18 -17.53 -1.84 -9.34
N CYS A 19 -16.70 -2.86 -9.12
CA CYS A 19 -15.40 -2.77 -8.46
C CYS A 19 -14.23 -2.47 -9.41
N TYR A 20 -14.48 -2.30 -10.72
CA TYR A 20 -13.45 -1.93 -11.70
C TYR A 20 -12.78 -0.60 -11.32
N ASN A 21 -11.47 -0.64 -11.09
CA ASN A 21 -10.68 0.50 -10.64
C ASN A 21 -9.24 0.46 -11.17
N ALA A 22 -9.04 -0.08 -12.38
CA ALA A 22 -7.77 -0.12 -13.13
C ALA A 22 -7.23 1.30 -13.36
N ARG A 23 -6.41 1.76 -12.42
CA ARG A 23 -5.80 3.09 -12.44
C ARG A 23 -4.29 3.03 -12.51
N LEU A 24 -3.71 1.83 -12.37
CA LEU A 24 -2.38 1.52 -12.82
C LEU A 24 -2.34 1.53 -14.35
N PHE A 25 -1.69 2.53 -14.93
CA PHE A 25 -1.49 2.67 -16.36
C PHE A 25 -0.13 3.33 -16.62
N ASP A 26 0.68 2.74 -17.50
CA ASP A 26 2.02 3.24 -17.87
C ASP A 26 2.89 3.63 -16.65
N GLY A 27 2.89 2.79 -15.62
CA GLY A 27 3.68 3.02 -14.40
C GLY A 27 3.13 4.10 -13.47
N SER A 28 2.00 4.73 -13.80
CA SER A 28 1.31 5.73 -12.96
C SER A 28 0.09 5.12 -12.29
N ILE A 29 -0.31 5.65 -11.13
CA ILE A 29 -1.57 5.35 -10.45
C ILE A 29 -2.36 6.65 -10.33
N LEU A 30 -3.41 6.80 -11.14
CA LEU A 30 -4.11 8.07 -11.30
C LEU A 30 -5.50 8.09 -10.63
N PRO A 31 -5.95 9.24 -10.09
CA PRO A 31 -7.32 9.38 -9.59
C PRO A 31 -8.37 9.24 -10.71
N ARG A 32 -9.64 9.10 -10.32
CA ARG A 32 -10.76 8.96 -11.27
C ARG A 32 -11.10 10.26 -12.00
N SER A 33 -10.69 11.40 -11.46
CA SER A 33 -10.77 12.69 -12.11
C SER A 33 -9.61 13.58 -11.68
N ALA A 34 -9.30 14.56 -12.52
CA ALA A 34 -8.56 15.75 -12.11
C ALA A 34 -9.33 16.48 -10.98
N PRO A 35 -8.69 17.46 -10.30
CA PRO A 35 -9.38 18.31 -9.33
C PRO A 35 -10.63 18.92 -10.00
N ILE A 36 -11.79 18.65 -9.41
CA ILE A 36 -13.08 19.23 -9.83
C ILE A 36 -13.19 20.62 -9.18
N ASP A 37 -14.09 21.49 -9.65
CA ASP A 37 -14.54 22.73 -8.97
C ASP A 37 -15.20 22.49 -7.59
N GLN A 38 -14.86 21.39 -6.91
CA GLN A 38 -15.27 21.07 -5.55
C GLN A 38 -14.29 21.71 -4.56
N THR A 39 -14.80 22.13 -3.41
CA THR A 39 -13.93 22.45 -2.29
C THR A 39 -13.20 21.21 -1.80
N TRP A 40 -12.06 21.39 -1.12
CA TRP A 40 -11.29 20.29 -0.52
C TRP A 40 -12.17 19.36 0.34
N SER A 41 -12.95 19.94 1.25
CA SER A 41 -13.81 19.19 2.17
C SER A 41 -14.91 18.41 1.45
N GLU A 42 -15.47 18.97 0.38
CA GLU A 42 -16.45 18.26 -0.46
C GLU A 42 -15.81 17.08 -1.19
N ALA A 43 -14.62 17.26 -1.76
CA ALA A 43 -13.91 16.20 -2.46
C ALA A 43 -13.55 15.04 -1.51
N VAL A 44 -13.07 15.36 -0.30
CA VAL A 44 -12.76 14.37 0.73
C VAL A 44 -14.03 13.64 1.17
N ASN A 45 -15.11 14.38 1.52
CA ASN A 45 -16.36 13.77 1.95
C ASN A 45 -16.97 12.88 0.85
N THR A 46 -16.92 13.32 -0.40
CA THR A 46 -17.38 12.56 -1.57
C THR A 46 -16.61 11.25 -1.71
N HIS A 47 -15.29 11.30 -1.50
CA HIS A 47 -14.42 10.13 -1.55
C HIS A 47 -14.73 9.13 -0.42
N LEU A 48 -14.70 9.61 0.84
CA LEU A 48 -14.85 8.78 2.03
C LEU A 48 -16.26 8.19 2.18
N SER A 49 -17.30 8.89 1.72
CA SER A 49 -18.67 8.38 1.76
C SER A 49 -18.99 7.32 0.69
N TRP A 50 -18.01 6.91 -0.12
CA TRP A 50 -18.14 5.89 -1.17
C TRP A 50 -19.33 6.12 -2.11
N THR A 51 -19.57 7.37 -2.49
CA THR A 51 -20.65 7.75 -3.42
C THR A 51 -20.37 7.37 -4.87
N HIS A 52 -19.23 6.71 -5.13
CA HIS A 52 -18.72 6.36 -6.46
C HIS A 52 -18.53 7.56 -7.41
N GLN A 53 -18.60 8.80 -6.94
CA GLN A 53 -18.24 9.95 -7.77
C GLN A 53 -16.72 10.03 -7.98
N PRO A 54 -16.26 10.50 -9.16
CA PRO A 54 -14.85 10.80 -9.41
C PRO A 54 -14.33 11.84 -8.41
N THR A 55 -13.11 11.63 -7.93
CA THR A 55 -12.43 12.50 -6.96
C THR A 55 -10.93 12.50 -7.26
N PRO A 56 -10.18 13.53 -6.83
CA PRO A 56 -8.74 13.66 -7.07
C PRO A 56 -7.87 12.77 -6.16
N PHE A 57 -8.48 11.84 -5.43
CA PHE A 57 -7.79 10.99 -4.46
C PHE A 57 -7.68 9.54 -4.94
N VAL A 58 -6.60 8.89 -4.50
CA VAL A 58 -6.38 7.45 -4.62
C VAL A 58 -6.20 6.86 -3.23
N SER A 59 -7.04 5.89 -2.85
CA SER A 59 -6.93 5.16 -1.58
C SER A 59 -5.84 4.09 -1.62
N PHE A 60 -5.15 3.96 -0.50
CA PHE A 60 -4.21 2.88 -0.19
C PHE A 60 -4.48 2.36 1.22
N PHE A 61 -4.27 1.06 1.43
CA PHE A 61 -4.17 0.45 2.75
C PHE A 61 -2.74 0.54 3.26
N VAL A 62 -2.55 0.81 4.55
CA VAL A 62 -1.21 0.78 5.18
C VAL A 62 -0.80 -0.61 5.66
N SER A 63 -1.72 -1.58 5.61
CA SER A 63 -1.52 -2.97 6.03
C SER A 63 -1.67 -3.93 4.85
N TRP A 64 -0.69 -4.82 4.70
CA TRP A 64 -0.74 -5.91 3.74
C TRP A 64 -1.92 -6.86 4.02
N GLN A 65 -2.13 -7.22 5.29
CA GLN A 65 -3.24 -8.08 5.69
C GLN A 65 -4.60 -7.48 5.30
N ARG A 66 -4.78 -6.17 5.47
CA ARG A 66 -6.02 -5.48 5.09
C ARG A 66 -6.21 -5.46 3.57
N ALA A 67 -5.14 -5.22 2.80
CA ALA A 67 -5.18 -5.31 1.34
C ALA A 67 -5.54 -6.73 0.86
N MET A 68 -4.95 -7.77 1.47
CA MET A 68 -5.26 -9.17 1.16
C MET A 68 -6.70 -9.56 1.53
N GLY A 69 -7.23 -9.03 2.64
CA GLY A 69 -8.64 -9.16 3.01
C GLY A 69 -9.56 -8.52 1.97
N TRP A 70 -9.24 -7.31 1.51
CA TRP A 70 -9.99 -6.63 0.45
C TRP A 70 -9.98 -7.39 -0.88
N ARG A 71 -8.81 -7.87 -1.31
CA ARG A 71 -8.66 -8.78 -2.46
C ARG A 71 -9.61 -9.97 -2.33
N ARG A 72 -9.59 -10.67 -1.19
CA ARG A 72 -10.43 -11.86 -0.96
C ARG A 72 -11.92 -11.52 -1.03
N TRP A 73 -12.31 -10.36 -0.50
CA TRP A 73 -13.68 -9.87 -0.57
C TRP A 73 -14.12 -9.58 -2.00
N LEU A 74 -13.28 -8.94 -2.82
CA LEU A 74 -13.55 -8.68 -4.24
C LEU A 74 -13.83 -9.98 -5.00
N ILE A 75 -12.99 -11.00 -4.81
CA ILE A 75 -13.14 -12.27 -5.51
C ILE A 75 -14.43 -12.98 -5.09
N ARG A 76 -14.65 -13.13 -3.77
CA ARG A 76 -15.80 -13.90 -3.26
C ARG A 76 -17.14 -13.20 -3.41
N SER A 77 -17.17 -11.87 -3.28
CA SER A 77 -18.43 -11.11 -3.24
C SER A 77 -18.77 -10.48 -4.58
N LYS A 78 -17.78 -10.25 -5.44
CA LYS A 78 -17.97 -9.57 -6.74
C LYS A 78 -17.58 -10.43 -7.94
N ASN A 79 -17.11 -11.66 -7.72
CA ASN A 79 -16.57 -12.52 -8.77
C ASN A 79 -15.49 -11.81 -9.60
N ALA A 80 -14.71 -10.97 -8.92
CA ALA A 80 -13.69 -10.15 -9.56
C ALA A 80 -12.50 -11.00 -10.00
N THR A 81 -11.98 -10.68 -11.19
CA THR A 81 -10.79 -11.26 -11.82
C THR A 81 -9.88 -10.13 -12.31
N ASN A 82 -8.71 -10.46 -12.88
CA ASN A 82 -7.66 -9.50 -13.23
C ASN A 82 -7.33 -8.57 -12.05
N ILE A 83 -7.10 -9.15 -10.87
CA ILE A 83 -6.77 -8.39 -9.67
C ILE A 83 -5.26 -8.24 -9.55
N VAL A 84 -4.80 -7.04 -9.25
CA VAL A 84 -3.41 -6.72 -8.93
C VAL A 84 -3.34 -6.06 -7.57
N VAL A 85 -2.45 -6.53 -6.70
CA VAL A 85 -2.10 -5.85 -5.45
C VAL A 85 -0.77 -5.13 -5.65
N ILE A 86 -0.73 -3.82 -5.42
CA ILE A 86 0.38 -2.95 -5.74
C ILE A 86 0.96 -2.39 -4.44
N ALA A 87 2.25 -2.55 -4.22
CA ALA A 87 2.97 -1.91 -3.11
C ALA A 87 3.64 -0.61 -3.61
N VAL A 88 3.52 0.46 -2.83
CA VAL A 88 4.05 1.79 -3.18
C VAL A 88 4.81 2.45 -2.04
N TRP A 89 5.80 3.26 -2.40
CA TRP A 89 6.59 4.09 -1.50
C TRP A 89 5.91 5.43 -1.22
N LEU A 90 5.28 5.53 -0.05
CA LEU A 90 4.56 6.74 0.39
C LEU A 90 5.43 7.69 1.21
N ARG A 91 6.57 7.22 1.73
CA ARG A 91 7.47 8.10 2.47
C ARG A 91 7.90 9.29 1.60
N ASP A 92 7.86 10.48 2.20
CA ASP A 92 8.23 11.74 1.57
C ASP A 92 7.39 12.06 0.30
N LYS A 93 6.23 11.41 0.12
CA LYS A 93 5.23 11.78 -0.90
C LYS A 93 4.41 12.96 -0.35
N PRO A 94 4.36 14.10 -1.04
CA PRO A 94 3.43 15.18 -0.67
C PRO A 94 1.99 14.76 -0.96
N GLY A 95 1.04 15.32 -0.19
CA GLY A 95 -0.38 15.06 -0.42
C GLY A 95 -0.86 13.67 0.01
N VAL A 96 -0.23 13.08 1.04
CA VAL A 96 -0.70 11.84 1.69
C VAL A 96 -1.42 12.19 2.99
N TYR A 97 -2.68 11.82 3.09
CA TYR A 97 -3.56 12.15 4.21
C TYR A 97 -4.11 10.89 4.87
N ASP A 98 -4.22 10.92 6.19
CA ASP A 98 -4.87 9.86 6.96
C ASP A 98 -6.39 9.95 6.76
N ALA A 99 -6.99 8.88 6.23
CA ALA A 99 -8.42 8.87 5.92
C ALA A 99 -9.30 8.82 7.18
N PHE A 100 -8.81 8.22 8.26
CA PHE A 100 -9.51 8.16 9.53
C PHE A 100 -9.58 9.55 10.17
N GLU A 101 -8.46 10.26 10.24
CA GLU A 101 -8.43 11.62 10.78
C GLU A 101 -9.31 12.58 9.96
N LEU A 102 -9.24 12.49 8.63
CA LEU A 102 -10.13 13.27 7.75
C LEU A 102 -11.61 12.95 7.97
N ALA A 103 -11.95 11.69 8.23
CA ALA A 103 -13.33 11.31 8.55
C ALA A 103 -13.81 11.95 9.86
N ILE A 104 -12.96 11.96 10.89
CA ILE A 104 -13.24 12.63 12.17
C ILE A 104 -13.44 14.13 11.97
N ASP A 105 -12.56 14.78 11.22
CA ASP A 105 -12.65 16.22 10.91
C ASP A 105 -13.94 16.59 10.15
N LEU A 106 -14.45 15.67 9.32
CA LEU A 106 -15.73 15.81 8.62
C LEU A 106 -16.96 15.48 9.48
N GLY A 107 -16.76 15.15 10.77
CA GLY A 107 -17.83 14.83 11.71
C GLY A 107 -18.42 13.43 11.55
N TYR A 108 -17.69 12.49 10.91
CA TYR A 108 -18.13 11.10 10.86
C TYR A 108 -18.15 10.52 12.28
N SER A 109 -19.15 9.70 12.57
CA SER A 109 -19.33 9.14 13.91
C SER A 109 -19.75 7.67 13.86
N SER A 110 -19.63 6.96 14.97
CA SER A 110 -20.10 5.57 15.09
C SER A 110 -21.61 5.42 14.84
N GLN A 111 -22.38 6.49 15.11
CA GLN A 111 -23.82 6.56 14.89
C GLN A 111 -24.20 6.90 13.45
N SER A 112 -23.24 7.34 12.64
CA SER A 112 -23.48 7.65 11.23
C SER A 112 -23.86 6.40 10.44
N GLY A 113 -24.52 6.61 9.30
CA GLY A 113 -24.83 5.54 8.36
C GLY A 113 -23.58 4.75 7.96
N SER A 114 -23.76 3.50 7.49
CA SER A 114 -22.66 2.54 7.32
C SER A 114 -21.47 3.06 6.52
N ARG A 115 -21.67 3.97 5.55
CA ARG A 115 -20.61 4.56 4.72
C ARG A 115 -19.85 5.72 5.38
N ARG A 116 -20.42 6.37 6.40
CA ARG A 116 -19.83 7.53 7.08
C ARG A 116 -19.35 7.20 8.49
N ARG A 117 -18.80 6.00 8.68
CA ARG A 117 -18.24 5.55 9.96
C ARG A 117 -16.73 5.69 9.92
N PRO A 118 -16.08 6.36 10.90
CA PRO A 118 -14.63 6.53 10.91
C PRO A 118 -13.88 5.19 10.86
N ALA A 119 -14.38 4.18 11.58
CA ALA A 119 -13.77 2.84 11.63
C ALA A 119 -13.59 2.17 10.25
N ASN A 120 -14.38 2.56 9.25
CA ASN A 120 -14.20 2.05 7.88
C ASN A 120 -12.90 2.51 7.24
N HIS A 121 -12.34 3.64 7.69
CA HIS A 121 -11.17 4.30 7.13
C HIS A 121 -9.90 4.06 7.96
N GLU A 122 -9.98 3.22 9.01
CA GLU A 122 -8.80 2.84 9.79
C GLU A 122 -7.75 2.14 8.92
N GLY A 123 -6.53 2.69 8.94
CA GLY A 123 -5.44 2.18 8.11
C GLY A 123 -5.62 2.41 6.61
N GLU A 124 -6.50 3.33 6.22
CA GLU A 124 -6.60 3.88 4.87
C GLU A 124 -5.86 5.23 4.80
N VAL A 125 -5.16 5.48 3.71
CA VAL A 125 -4.62 6.79 3.38
C VAL A 125 -5.03 7.23 1.99
N LEU A 126 -5.26 8.53 1.84
CA LEU A 126 -5.60 9.18 0.58
C LEU A 126 -4.37 9.87 0.01
N VAL A 127 -4.06 9.57 -1.25
CA VAL A 127 -3.02 10.27 -2.01
C VAL A 127 -3.70 11.21 -2.99
N TYR A 128 -3.52 12.52 -2.80
CA TYR A 128 -4.03 13.55 -3.71
C TYR A 128 -3.20 13.59 -4.99
N GLY A 129 -3.86 13.61 -6.15
CA GLY A 129 -3.21 13.62 -7.47
C GLY A 129 -2.61 12.27 -7.90
N GLY A 130 -2.61 11.27 -7.03
CA GLY A 130 -2.08 9.94 -7.33
C GLY A 130 -0.55 9.86 -7.31
N ILE A 131 -0.02 8.90 -8.07
CA ILE A 131 1.42 8.61 -8.18
C ILE A 131 1.77 8.65 -9.67
N ALA A 132 2.66 9.55 -10.07
CA ALA A 132 3.18 9.59 -11.44
C ALA A 132 4.33 8.59 -11.65
N ALA A 133 4.49 8.11 -12.88
CA ALA A 133 5.50 7.11 -13.23
C ALA A 133 6.94 7.58 -12.96
N ASP A 134 7.21 8.85 -13.22
CA ASP A 134 8.53 9.48 -13.00
C ASP A 134 8.88 9.68 -11.51
N GLU A 135 7.96 9.40 -10.60
CA GLU A 135 8.24 9.38 -9.16
C GLU A 135 8.92 8.07 -8.72
N TYR A 136 8.89 7.00 -9.54
CA TYR A 136 9.49 5.69 -9.24
C TYR A 136 9.08 5.15 -7.86
N ARG A 137 7.78 5.27 -7.53
CA ARG A 137 7.22 4.90 -6.22
C ARG A 137 6.56 3.53 -6.19
N ILE A 138 6.27 2.91 -7.33
CA ILE A 138 5.77 1.53 -7.36
C ILE A 138 6.92 0.59 -7.03
N LEU A 139 6.71 -0.27 -6.04
CA LEU A 139 7.75 -1.16 -5.50
C LEU A 139 7.58 -2.61 -5.96
N ALA A 140 6.33 -3.07 -6.07
CA ALA A 140 6.00 -4.42 -6.53
C ALA A 140 4.52 -4.51 -6.91
N CYS A 141 4.19 -5.45 -7.79
CA CYS A 141 2.87 -5.76 -8.30
C CYS A 141 2.61 -7.27 -8.19
N PHE A 142 1.71 -7.66 -7.31
CA PHE A 142 1.34 -9.05 -7.08
C PHE A 142 0.08 -9.38 -7.88
N ARG A 143 0.17 -10.36 -8.78
CA ARG A 143 -1.02 -10.98 -9.37
C ARG A 143 -1.92 -11.54 -8.25
N GLY A 144 -3.23 -11.35 -8.36
CA GLY A 144 -4.14 -11.56 -7.25
C GLY A 144 -5.46 -12.23 -7.62
N ASP A 145 -5.57 -12.98 -8.70
CA ASP A 145 -6.84 -13.59 -9.12
C ASP A 145 -7.28 -14.75 -8.19
N SER A 146 -6.35 -15.37 -7.46
CA SER A 146 -6.58 -16.71 -6.90
C SER A 146 -7.49 -16.89 -5.67
N ALA A 147 -7.99 -15.95 -4.88
CA ALA A 147 -8.64 -16.20 -3.56
C ALA A 147 -7.81 -16.96 -2.49
N SER A 148 -7.23 -18.12 -2.82
CA SER A 148 -6.22 -18.82 -2.03
C SER A 148 -4.95 -17.98 -1.87
N THR A 149 -4.23 -18.30 -0.82
CA THR A 149 -2.93 -17.74 -0.47
C THR A 149 -1.93 -18.87 -0.27
N ARG A 150 -0.66 -18.54 -0.38
CA ARG A 150 0.46 -19.40 0.03
C ARG A 150 1.39 -18.60 0.92
N THR A 151 2.11 -19.30 1.79
CA THR A 151 3.11 -18.70 2.64
C THR A 151 4.46 -18.72 1.95
N ILE A 152 5.15 -17.58 1.98
CA ILE A 152 6.55 -17.46 1.57
C ILE A 152 7.35 -16.84 2.71
N SER A 153 8.65 -17.13 2.75
CA SER A 153 9.56 -16.56 3.73
C SER A 153 10.42 -15.47 3.09
N LEU A 154 10.41 -14.27 3.66
CA LEU A 154 11.14 -13.11 3.16
C LEU A 154 12.13 -12.59 4.19
N ARG A 155 13.32 -12.18 3.74
CA ARG A 155 14.34 -11.60 4.61
C ARG A 155 14.43 -10.09 4.38
N PRO A 156 14.40 -9.25 5.45
CA PRO A 156 14.45 -7.80 5.31
C PRO A 156 15.85 -7.26 4.95
N LEU A 157 16.87 -8.12 4.89
CA LEU A 157 18.23 -7.81 4.43
C LEU A 157 18.72 -8.91 3.48
N LEU A 158 19.36 -8.49 2.40
CA LEU A 158 19.83 -9.39 1.34
C LEU A 158 21.19 -10.06 1.64
N SER A 159 21.81 -9.79 2.79
CA SER A 159 22.99 -10.52 3.28
C SER A 159 23.46 -9.94 4.63
N ILE A 160 23.46 -10.76 5.68
CA ILE A 160 24.49 -10.92 6.76
C ILE A 160 23.83 -11.75 7.88
N GLY A 161 24.23 -13.03 8.00
CA GLY A 161 23.86 -13.94 9.09
C GLY A 161 22.52 -14.66 8.94
N ASP A 162 22.29 -15.67 9.78
CA ASP A 162 21.02 -16.39 9.99
C ASP A 162 19.90 -15.44 10.42
N SER A 163 19.47 -14.55 9.54
CA SER A 163 18.19 -13.89 9.72
C SER A 163 17.13 -14.90 9.32
N ASP A 164 16.45 -15.47 10.30
CA ASP A 164 15.26 -16.26 10.06
C ASP A 164 14.32 -15.46 9.16
N GLY A 165 13.93 -16.11 8.06
CA GLY A 165 12.96 -15.54 7.15
C GLY A 165 11.66 -15.26 7.91
N THR A 166 10.98 -14.21 7.48
CA THR A 166 9.67 -13.90 8.02
C THR A 166 8.60 -14.36 7.05
N ASP A 167 7.67 -15.13 7.57
CA ASP A 167 6.56 -15.64 6.80
C ASP A 167 5.54 -14.55 6.47
N THR A 168 5.07 -14.53 5.23
CA THR A 168 3.94 -13.73 4.80
C THR A 168 3.05 -14.52 3.83
N GLU A 169 1.76 -14.21 3.87
CA GLU A 169 0.80 -14.75 2.91
C GLU A 169 0.79 -13.90 1.65
N VAL A 170 1.00 -14.54 0.50
CA VAL A 170 0.86 -13.93 -0.83
C VAL A 170 -0.24 -14.63 -1.63
N PRO A 171 -0.80 -13.99 -2.68
CA PRO A 171 -1.68 -14.69 -3.61
C PRO A 171 -1.01 -15.96 -4.16
N ALA A 172 -1.75 -17.08 -4.20
CA ALA A 172 -1.19 -18.35 -4.67
C ALA A 172 -0.76 -18.31 -6.14
N ASP A 173 -1.36 -17.42 -6.93
CA ASP A 173 -1.07 -17.18 -8.34
C ASP A 173 -0.01 -16.09 -8.60
N CYS A 174 0.58 -15.50 -7.55
CA CYS A 174 1.70 -14.59 -7.73
C CYS A 174 3.01 -15.37 -7.96
N PHE A 175 3.89 -14.84 -8.79
CA PHE A 175 5.19 -15.44 -9.15
C PHE A 175 6.31 -15.15 -8.13
N LEU A 176 5.98 -14.61 -6.95
CA LEU A 176 6.99 -14.27 -5.94
C LEU A 176 7.38 -15.52 -5.13
N GLU A 177 8.57 -16.07 -5.38
CA GLU A 177 9.07 -17.25 -4.62
C GLU A 177 9.95 -16.90 -3.43
N GLY A 178 10.51 -15.70 -3.36
CA GLY A 178 11.45 -15.31 -2.32
C GLY A 178 11.98 -13.88 -2.46
N ASP A 179 12.93 -13.52 -1.61
CA ASP A 179 13.51 -12.18 -1.51
C ASP A 179 14.24 -11.72 -2.78
N ASP A 180 14.96 -12.62 -3.46
CA ASP A 180 15.68 -12.30 -4.70
C ASP A 180 14.73 -11.83 -5.81
N GLN A 181 13.58 -12.50 -5.96
CA GLN A 181 12.58 -12.14 -6.96
C GLN A 181 11.91 -10.79 -6.64
N LEU A 182 11.68 -10.51 -5.35
CA LEU A 182 11.15 -9.22 -4.90
C LEU A 182 12.18 -8.09 -5.13
N GLU A 183 13.47 -8.34 -4.92
CA GLU A 183 14.54 -7.37 -5.19
C GLU A 183 14.60 -7.05 -6.69
N LEU A 184 14.55 -8.08 -7.55
CA LEU A 184 14.55 -7.91 -9.00
C LEU A 184 13.35 -7.10 -9.49
N GLU A 185 12.15 -7.39 -8.96
CA GLU A 185 10.95 -6.63 -9.28
C GLU A 185 11.09 -5.16 -8.85
N LEU A 186 11.46 -4.90 -7.59
CA LEU A 186 11.68 -3.56 -7.08
C LEU A 186 12.69 -2.79 -7.92
N ARG A 187 13.81 -3.43 -8.27
CA ARG A 187 14.84 -2.83 -9.11
C ARG A 187 14.34 -2.53 -10.51
N SER A 188 13.52 -3.40 -11.11
CA SER A 188 12.97 -3.16 -12.45
C SER A 188 12.00 -1.97 -12.47
N LEU A 189 11.21 -1.78 -11.40
CA LEU A 189 10.24 -0.70 -11.27
C LEU A 189 10.87 0.64 -10.83
N CYS A 190 11.89 0.59 -9.97
CA CYS A 190 12.56 1.79 -9.46
C CYS A 190 13.81 2.20 -10.25
N GLY A 191 14.28 1.36 -11.19
CA GLY A 191 15.51 1.55 -11.95
C GLY A 191 16.82 1.36 -11.17
N VAL A 192 16.77 1.38 -9.83
CA VAL A 192 17.94 1.26 -8.95
C VAL A 192 17.67 0.31 -7.78
N ARG A 193 18.72 -0.34 -7.29
CA ARG A 193 18.68 -1.07 -6.03
C ARG A 193 18.51 -0.08 -4.88
N ASN A 194 17.58 -0.37 -3.97
CA ASN A 194 17.32 0.46 -2.80
C ASN A 194 16.99 -0.40 -1.57
N ASP A 195 18.01 -0.68 -0.77
CA ASP A 195 17.92 -1.57 0.39
C ASP A 195 16.95 -1.04 1.46
N LEU A 196 16.78 0.28 1.58
CA LEU A 196 15.81 0.88 2.49
C LEU A 196 14.37 0.58 2.04
N LYS A 197 14.06 0.81 0.76
CA LYS A 197 12.74 0.48 0.17
C LYS A 197 12.48 -1.01 0.28
N PHE A 198 13.49 -1.84 -0.01
CA PHE A 198 13.37 -3.30 0.08
C PHE A 198 13.09 -3.76 1.52
N CYS A 199 13.90 -3.33 2.48
CA CYS A 199 13.74 -3.70 3.89
C CYS A 199 12.35 -3.34 4.43
N THR A 200 11.92 -2.10 4.18
CA THR A 200 10.61 -1.62 4.64
C THR A 200 9.45 -2.29 3.90
N LEU A 201 9.60 -2.62 2.62
CA LEU A 201 8.63 -3.43 1.88
C LEU A 201 8.46 -4.81 2.50
N VAL A 202 9.55 -5.53 2.77
CA VAL A 202 9.51 -6.85 3.42
C VAL A 202 8.82 -6.76 4.79
N LEU A 203 9.23 -5.80 5.63
CA LEU A 203 8.60 -5.60 6.94
C LEU A 203 7.09 -5.31 6.81
N SER A 204 6.69 -4.50 5.83
CA SER A 204 5.28 -4.19 5.58
C SER A 204 4.48 -5.38 5.03
N LEU A 205 5.05 -6.19 4.14
CA LEU A 205 4.43 -7.43 3.64
C LEU A 205 4.23 -8.43 4.77
N CYS A 206 5.16 -8.51 5.71
CA CYS A 206 5.05 -9.37 6.89
C CYS A 206 4.21 -8.76 8.03
N ASN A 207 3.59 -7.59 7.83
CA ASN A 207 2.83 -6.85 8.83
C ASN A 207 3.61 -6.53 10.13
N TYR A 208 4.92 -6.35 10.04
CA TYR A 208 5.72 -5.85 11.17
C TYR A 208 5.65 -4.34 11.29
N ASN A 209 5.48 -3.89 12.54
CA ASN A 209 5.59 -2.48 12.88
C ASN A 209 7.07 -2.07 12.92
N TYR A 210 7.37 -0.95 12.29
CA TYR A 210 8.70 -0.35 12.32
C TYR A 210 8.63 1.17 12.42
N THR A 211 9.71 1.77 12.92
CA THR A 211 9.90 3.22 12.91
C THR A 211 11.16 3.57 12.15
N LEU A 212 11.14 4.72 11.48
CA LEU A 212 12.30 5.28 10.79
C LEU A 212 12.78 6.51 11.53
N GLN A 213 14.09 6.58 11.70
CA GLN A 213 14.76 7.78 12.21
C GLN A 213 15.81 8.21 11.19
N THR A 214 15.72 9.47 10.76
CA THR A 214 16.68 10.05 9.82
C THR A 214 17.62 10.99 10.57
N ALA A 215 18.92 10.76 10.45
CA ALA A 215 19.97 11.58 11.03
C ALA A 215 21.03 11.86 9.96
N GLY A 216 20.98 13.06 9.37
CA GLY A 216 21.79 13.39 8.20
C GLY A 216 21.50 12.45 7.02
N LYS A 217 22.53 11.85 6.44
CA LYS A 217 22.41 10.87 5.34
C LYS A 217 22.14 9.43 5.81
N ILE A 218 21.82 9.22 7.07
CA ILE A 218 21.60 7.88 7.63
C ILE A 218 20.14 7.72 8.02
N VAL A 219 19.53 6.62 7.57
CA VAL A 219 18.21 6.18 8.02
C VAL A 219 18.39 4.93 8.88
N ARG A 220 17.84 4.95 10.09
CA ARG A 220 17.73 3.78 10.96
C ARG A 220 16.30 3.28 10.94
N VAL A 221 16.11 2.00 10.63
CA VAL A 221 14.82 1.32 10.74
C VAL A 221 14.87 0.45 12.00
N ARG A 222 13.94 0.69 12.93
CA ARG A 222 13.78 -0.12 14.14
C ARG A 222 12.51 -0.94 13.99
N SER A 223 12.63 -2.26 14.10
CA SER A 223 11.48 -3.19 14.04
C SER A 223 11.56 -4.22 15.17
N ARG A 224 10.41 -4.73 15.61
CA ARG A 224 10.34 -5.89 16.51
C ARG A 224 10.00 -7.13 15.69
N LEU A 225 10.98 -8.00 15.52
CA LEU A 225 10.85 -9.31 14.87
C LEU A 225 10.63 -10.40 15.95
N PRO A 226 10.32 -11.66 15.59
CA PRO A 226 10.01 -12.72 16.55
C PRO A 226 11.10 -12.93 17.60
N PHE A 227 12.36 -12.73 17.23
CA PHE A 227 13.53 -12.99 18.07
C PHE A 227 14.13 -11.75 18.72
N GLY A 228 13.51 -10.58 18.58
CA GLY A 228 13.96 -9.37 19.27
C GLY A 228 13.71 -8.06 18.55
N ILE A 229 14.37 -7.02 19.04
CA ILE A 229 14.36 -5.70 18.40
C ILE A 229 15.58 -5.63 17.47
N HIS A 230 15.33 -5.36 16.20
CA HIS A 230 16.35 -5.24 15.18
C HIS A 230 16.49 -3.78 14.72
N PHE A 231 17.73 -3.41 14.42
CA PHE A 231 18.08 -2.10 13.90
C PHE A 231 18.78 -2.26 12.56
N PHE A 232 18.17 -1.74 11.51
CA PHE A 232 18.74 -1.70 10.18
C PHE A 232 19.25 -0.28 9.91
N ARG A 233 20.44 -0.16 9.32
CA ARG A 233 21.06 1.13 9.05
C ARG A 233 21.34 1.26 7.57
N PHE A 234 20.75 2.28 6.95
CA PHE A 234 20.87 2.57 5.53
C PHE A 234 21.48 3.96 5.33
N ARG A 235 22.23 4.12 4.24
CA ARG A 235 22.74 5.41 3.81
C ARG A 235 21.89 5.90 2.64
N ILE A 236 21.38 7.13 2.72
CA ILE A 236 20.75 7.82 1.61
C ILE A 236 21.88 8.26 0.68
N ILE A 237 21.81 7.83 -0.59
CA ILE A 237 22.75 8.20 -1.65
C ILE A 237 22.38 9.58 -2.17
#